data_AF-A0A7S0E671-F1
#
_entry.id   AF-A0A7S0E671-F1
#
_cell.length_a   1.000
_cell.length_b   1.000
_cell.length_c   1.000
_cell.angle_alpha   90.00
_cell.angle_beta   90.00
_cell.angle_gamma   90.00
#
_symmetry.space_group_name_H-M   'P 1'
#
loop_
_entity.id
_entity.type
_entity.pdbx_description
1 polymer ?
#
loop_
_entity_poly.entity_id
_entity_poly.type
_entity_poly.pdbx_seq_one_letter_code
_entity_poly.pdbx_strand_id
1 'polypeptide(L)'
;KVFVLRSNLTLHLYTSSQPCGNATLKRWAKPNSSLRYDGQLWENNEHERILIQAREEGQVAVLVKKDPDARRSADDSNEDGDTKVSCSREGMVAPGTASVKSGLGYVMCCSDKIAKWNSLGVQGALISILAQPIFITSITVGRKFSRPHCLRAFCCRLQDFNVSSFPMLQDLQPFGIHHPSVMCTQVKLDEGVIFTGTGGG
;
A
#
# COMPACT_ATOMS: atom_id res chain seq x y z
N LYS A 1 -1.56 32.27 3.74
CA LYS A 1 -0.25 31.79 3.26
C LYS A 1 -0.19 30.29 3.50
N VAL A 2 0.13 29.49 2.48
CA VAL A 2 0.31 28.04 2.61
C VAL A 2 1.78 27.79 2.96
N PHE A 3 2.04 26.95 3.97
CA PHE A 3 3.38 26.54 4.38
C PHE A 3 3.93 25.48 3.42
N VAL A 4 5.24 25.53 3.19
CA VAL A 4 5.97 24.56 2.37
C VAL A 4 7.10 23.97 3.20
N LEU A 5 7.34 22.67 3.05
CA LEU A 5 8.47 22.02 3.70
C LEU A 5 9.79 22.60 3.17
N ARG A 6 10.78 22.80 4.06
CA ARG A 6 12.11 23.28 3.64
C ARG A 6 12.77 22.25 2.73
N SER A 7 13.50 22.70 1.71
CA SER A 7 14.11 21.85 0.68
C SER A 7 15.12 20.82 1.21
N ASN A 8 15.69 21.05 2.39
CA ASN A 8 16.65 20.17 3.04
C ASN A 8 16.00 19.15 4.01
N LEU A 9 14.66 19.07 4.04
CA LEU A 9 13.93 18.14 4.88
C LEU A 9 13.26 17.06 4.03
N THR A 10 13.45 15.81 4.42
CA THR A 10 12.88 14.62 3.78
C THR A 10 12.17 13.76 4.81
N LEU A 11 11.14 13.03 4.37
CA LEU A 11 10.36 12.15 5.23
C LEU A 11 10.66 10.69 4.89
N HIS A 12 11.03 9.91 5.89
CA HIS A 12 11.39 8.50 5.73
C HIS A 12 10.47 7.61 6.57
N LEU A 13 9.88 6.59 5.95
CA LEU A 13 9.01 5.63 6.62
C LEU A 13 9.74 4.30 6.83
N TYR A 14 9.75 3.81 8.06
CA TYR A 14 10.20 2.46 8.38
C TYR A 14 9.03 1.55 8.73
N THR A 15 9.08 0.31 8.24
CA THR A 15 8.16 -0.78 8.63
C THR A 15 8.95 -2.03 8.95
N SER A 16 8.66 -2.69 10.08
CA SER A 16 9.40 -3.87 10.53
C SER A 16 9.15 -5.13 9.68
N SER A 17 8.09 -5.13 8.87
CA SER A 17 7.71 -6.18 7.93
C SER A 17 6.93 -5.56 6.79
N GLN A 18 6.89 -6.25 5.64
CA GLN A 18 6.10 -5.85 4.48
C GLN A 18 4.65 -5.51 4.88
N PRO A 19 4.17 -4.29 4.58
CA PRO A 19 2.83 -3.83 4.91
C PRO A 19 1.74 -4.77 4.39
N CYS A 20 0.71 -5.03 5.20
CA CYS A 20 -0.39 -5.91 4.81
C CYS A 20 -1.18 -5.36 3.62
N GLY A 21 -1.89 -6.25 2.90
CA GLY A 21 -2.70 -5.91 1.73
C GLY A 21 -2.01 -6.26 0.41
N ASN A 22 -2.17 -5.42 -0.61
CA ASN A 22 -1.69 -5.67 -1.97
C ASN A 22 -0.18 -5.96 -2.05
N ALA A 23 0.61 -5.35 -1.16
CA ALA A 23 2.05 -5.61 -1.08
C ALA A 23 2.35 -7.09 -0.78
N THR A 24 1.45 -7.85 -0.15
CA THR A 24 1.66 -9.27 0.16
C THR A 24 1.12 -10.24 -0.90
N LEU A 25 0.52 -9.74 -1.99
CA LEU A 25 -0.01 -10.55 -3.08
C LEU A 25 1.11 -11.11 -3.97
N LYS A 26 1.46 -12.38 -3.76
CA LYS A 26 2.50 -13.11 -4.49
C LYS A 26 2.16 -13.39 -5.96
N ARG A 27 0.87 -13.42 -6.31
CA ARG A 27 0.41 -13.74 -7.67
C ARG A 27 0.94 -12.77 -8.73
N TRP A 28 1.10 -11.49 -8.36
CA TRP A 28 1.30 -10.39 -9.31
C TRP A 28 2.72 -9.83 -9.37
N ALA A 29 3.66 -10.41 -8.61
CA ALA A 29 5.08 -10.10 -8.72
C ALA A 29 5.88 -11.29 -8.24
N LYS A 30 7.02 -11.53 -8.88
CA LYS A 30 8.04 -12.44 -8.35
C LYS A 30 9.09 -11.60 -7.61
N PRO A 31 9.56 -12.03 -6.44
CA PRO A 31 10.68 -11.36 -5.81
C PRO A 31 11.92 -11.49 -6.70
N ASN A 32 12.47 -10.36 -7.16
CA ASN A 32 13.79 -10.34 -7.78
C ASN A 32 14.87 -10.41 -6.70
N SER A 33 15.96 -11.13 -7.00
CA SER A 33 17.10 -11.28 -6.10
C SER A 33 17.84 -9.95 -5.94
N SER A 34 17.94 -9.54 -4.68
CA SER A 34 18.91 -8.58 -4.11
C SER A 34 19.13 -7.28 -4.88
N LEU A 35 18.30 -6.28 -4.60
CA LEU A 35 18.75 -4.89 -4.68
C LEU A 35 19.76 -4.68 -3.55
N ARG A 36 21.01 -4.35 -3.89
CA ARG A 36 22.05 -3.97 -2.92
C ARG A 36 22.23 -2.47 -2.96
N TYR A 37 22.45 -1.87 -1.79
CA TYR A 37 22.82 -0.46 -1.70
C TYR A 37 24.08 -0.20 -2.53
N ASP A 38 23.99 0.73 -3.47
CA ASP A 38 25.04 1.06 -4.44
C ASP A 38 25.86 2.31 -4.05
N GLY A 39 25.58 2.90 -2.88
CA GLY A 39 26.22 4.14 -2.42
C GLY A 39 25.41 5.40 -2.69
N GLN A 40 24.33 5.36 -3.47
CA GLN A 40 23.40 6.49 -3.56
C GLN A 40 22.43 6.49 -2.38
N LEU A 41 22.26 7.65 -1.72
CA LEU A 41 21.41 7.76 -0.53
C LEU A 41 19.97 7.30 -0.81
N TRP A 42 19.40 7.66 -1.95
CA TRP A 42 18.01 7.37 -2.33
C TRP A 42 17.89 7.12 -3.83
N GLU A 43 17.54 5.89 -4.24
CA GLU A 43 17.26 5.59 -5.64
C GLU A 43 16.03 6.39 -6.14
N ASN A 44 16.23 7.32 -7.06
CA ASN A 44 15.16 8.03 -7.77
C ASN A 44 14.91 7.41 -9.16
N ASN A 45 14.95 6.08 -9.24
CA ASN A 45 14.72 5.38 -10.50
C ASN A 45 13.26 5.57 -10.93
N GLU A 46 13.04 5.98 -12.17
CA GLU A 46 11.71 5.92 -12.77
C GLU A 46 11.22 4.47 -12.71
N HIS A 47 10.02 4.29 -12.16
CA HIS A 47 9.42 2.97 -12.10
C HIS A 47 8.84 2.63 -13.46
N GLU A 48 9.19 1.47 -13.98
CA GLU A 48 8.55 0.94 -15.18
C GLU A 48 7.03 0.85 -14.95
N ARG A 49 6.26 1.29 -15.95
CA ARG A 49 4.80 1.15 -15.94
C ARG A 49 4.45 -0.33 -15.87
N ILE A 50 3.52 -0.67 -14.99
CA ILE A 50 3.02 -2.04 -14.89
C ILE A 50 1.86 -2.23 -15.89
N LEU A 51 1.81 -3.40 -16.53
CA LEU A 51 0.66 -3.77 -17.34
C LEU A 51 -0.50 -4.21 -16.42
N ILE A 52 -1.54 -3.40 -16.34
CA ILE A 52 -2.73 -3.66 -15.52
C ILE A 52 -3.75 -4.43 -16.39
N GLN A 53 -3.56 -5.74 -16.52
CA GLN A 53 -4.45 -6.60 -17.31
C GLN A 53 -5.55 -7.24 -16.47
N ALA A 54 -5.27 -7.48 -15.18
CA ALA A 54 -6.12 -8.28 -14.32
C ALA A 54 -6.62 -7.47 -13.11
N ARG A 55 -7.17 -6.29 -13.40
CA ARG A 55 -7.69 -5.36 -12.37
C ARG A 55 -8.79 -6.00 -11.53
N GLU A 56 -9.72 -6.68 -12.19
CA GLU A 56 -10.83 -7.40 -11.54
C GLU A 56 -10.34 -8.57 -10.68
N GLU A 57 -9.17 -9.12 -11.03
CA GLU A 57 -8.56 -10.22 -10.29
C GLU A 57 -7.68 -9.79 -9.12
N GLY A 58 -7.72 -8.49 -8.79
CA GLY A 58 -7.07 -7.95 -7.61
C GLY A 58 -5.62 -7.52 -7.80
N GLN A 59 -5.09 -7.48 -9.03
CA GLN A 59 -3.74 -6.99 -9.33
C GLN A 59 -3.50 -5.60 -8.71
N VAL A 60 -4.52 -4.74 -8.76
CA VAL A 60 -4.50 -3.39 -8.21
C VAL A 60 -5.61 -3.15 -7.18
N ALA A 61 -6.15 -4.22 -6.57
CA ALA A 61 -7.25 -4.10 -5.61
C ALA A 61 -6.87 -3.26 -4.38
N VAL A 62 -7.85 -2.48 -3.93
CA VAL A 62 -7.89 -1.88 -2.58
C VAL A 62 -8.51 -2.92 -1.66
N LEU A 63 -7.85 -3.18 -0.53
CA LEU A 63 -8.20 -4.22 0.41
C LEU A 63 -8.49 -3.64 1.80
N VAL A 64 -9.38 -4.29 2.52
CA VAL A 64 -9.66 -4.03 3.93
C VAL A 64 -9.11 -5.17 4.78
N LYS A 65 -8.71 -4.87 6.01
CA LYS A 65 -8.46 -5.90 7.01
C LYS A 65 -9.78 -6.60 7.31
N LYS A 66 -9.76 -7.93 7.28
CA LYS A 66 -10.94 -8.72 7.63
C LYS A 66 -11.26 -8.47 9.11
N ASP A 67 -12.49 -8.09 9.38
CA ASP A 67 -13.01 -7.95 10.73
C ASP A 67 -13.30 -9.36 11.27
N PRO A 68 -12.69 -9.78 12.41
CA PRO A 68 -12.97 -11.08 13.01
C PRO A 68 -14.44 -11.23 13.46
N ASP A 69 -15.10 -10.10 13.79
CA ASP A 69 -16.47 -10.04 14.29
C ASP A 69 -17.49 -9.72 13.19
N ALA A 70 -17.03 -9.47 11.95
CA ALA A 70 -17.90 -9.49 10.78
C ALA A 70 -18.42 -10.91 10.61
N ARG A 71 -19.53 -11.16 11.31
CA ARG A 71 -20.22 -12.44 11.39
C ARG A 71 -20.43 -12.99 9.99
N ARG A 72 -20.48 -14.32 9.95
CA ARG A 72 -20.90 -15.21 8.87
C ARG A 72 -22.33 -14.91 8.39
N SER A 73 -22.64 -13.66 8.05
CA SER A 73 -23.92 -13.21 7.51
C SER A 73 -24.02 -13.47 6.00
N ALA A 74 -23.09 -14.27 5.44
CA ALA A 74 -23.35 -14.98 4.21
C ALA A 74 -24.22 -16.18 4.58
N ASP A 75 -25.52 -15.92 4.65
CA ASP A 75 -26.52 -16.92 4.33
C ASP A 75 -26.14 -17.46 2.94
N ASP A 76 -25.52 -18.65 2.90
CA ASP A 76 -25.05 -19.31 1.68
C ASP A 76 -26.20 -20.06 0.99
N SER A 77 -27.45 -19.74 1.35
CA SER A 77 -28.65 -20.09 0.60
C SER A 77 -29.24 -18.85 -0.04
N ASN A 78 -28.88 -18.61 -1.31
CA ASN A 78 -29.90 -18.50 -2.34
C ASN A 78 -29.28 -18.51 -3.75
N GLU A 79 -29.86 -19.41 -4.54
CA GLU A 79 -29.84 -19.49 -5.98
C GLU A 79 -30.35 -18.17 -6.56
N ASP A 80 -29.49 -17.34 -7.14
CA ASP A 80 -29.82 -16.64 -8.38
C ASP A 80 -28.56 -16.06 -9.05
N GLY A 81 -28.59 -16.05 -10.38
CA GLY A 81 -27.48 -15.64 -11.22
C GLY A 81 -27.09 -14.17 -11.03
N ASP A 82 -25.80 -13.91 -11.23
CA ASP A 82 -25.28 -12.61 -11.67
C ASP A 82 -25.16 -11.48 -10.63
N THR A 83 -24.33 -11.64 -9.60
CA THR A 83 -23.40 -10.61 -9.04
C THR A 83 -22.43 -11.24 -8.02
N LYS A 84 -21.64 -12.24 -8.41
CA LYS A 84 -20.51 -12.69 -7.56
C LYS A 84 -19.32 -11.79 -7.83
N VAL A 85 -19.10 -10.79 -6.97
CA VAL A 85 -17.87 -9.99 -6.97
C VAL A 85 -16.69 -10.95 -6.90
N SER A 86 -15.94 -11.02 -8.00
CA SER A 86 -14.93 -12.02 -8.35
C SER A 86 -13.74 -12.14 -7.39
N CYS A 87 -13.69 -11.37 -6.29
CA CYS A 87 -12.59 -11.40 -5.33
C CYS A 87 -12.68 -12.54 -4.30
N SER A 88 -13.73 -13.36 -4.36
CA SER A 88 -13.97 -14.45 -3.40
C SER A 88 -13.22 -15.75 -3.72
N ARG A 89 -12.56 -15.89 -4.88
CA ARG A 89 -11.74 -17.08 -5.13
C ARG A 89 -10.48 -17.01 -4.27
N GLU A 90 -10.17 -18.14 -3.67
CA GLU A 90 -8.98 -18.32 -2.84
C GLU A 90 -7.71 -17.89 -3.61
N GLY A 91 -6.85 -17.09 -2.96
CA GLY A 91 -5.62 -16.57 -3.56
C GLY A 91 -5.74 -15.28 -4.39
N MET A 92 -6.95 -14.72 -4.56
CA MET A 92 -7.13 -13.42 -5.24
C MET A 92 -6.90 -12.21 -4.32
N VAL A 93 -7.00 -12.40 -3.00
CA VAL A 93 -6.73 -11.37 -1.98
C VAL A 93 -5.70 -11.88 -0.97
N ALA A 94 -5.06 -10.95 -0.25
CA ALA A 94 -4.02 -11.31 0.71
C ALA A 94 -4.64 -11.99 1.96
N PRO A 95 -3.93 -12.92 2.61
CA PRO A 95 -4.42 -13.54 3.85
C PRO A 95 -4.78 -12.49 4.91
N GLY A 96 -5.92 -12.68 5.60
CA GLY A 96 -6.43 -11.74 6.61
C GLY A 96 -7.00 -10.44 6.04
N THR A 97 -7.19 -10.35 4.72
CA THR A 97 -7.78 -9.20 4.05
C THR A 97 -9.01 -9.59 3.25
N ALA A 98 -9.81 -8.60 2.87
CA ALA A 98 -10.98 -8.78 2.01
C ALA A 98 -11.09 -7.62 1.01
N SER A 99 -11.90 -7.82 -0.04
CA SER A 99 -12.27 -6.73 -0.94
C SER A 99 -13.17 -5.73 -0.21
N VAL A 100 -13.06 -4.43 -0.54
CA VAL A 100 -13.95 -3.39 0.00
C VAL A 100 -15.43 -3.73 -0.22
N LYS A 101 -15.76 -4.35 -1.36
CA LYS A 101 -17.13 -4.73 -1.73
C LYS A 101 -17.69 -5.90 -0.92
N SER A 102 -16.85 -6.64 -0.20
CA SER A 102 -17.29 -7.85 0.51
C SER A 102 -18.05 -7.56 1.81
N GLY A 103 -17.98 -6.34 2.34
CA GLY A 103 -18.55 -6.01 3.66
C GLY A 103 -17.85 -6.69 4.85
N LEU A 104 -16.81 -7.49 4.62
CA LEU A 104 -16.11 -8.27 5.65
C LEU A 104 -15.05 -7.47 6.44
N GLY A 105 -15.04 -6.15 6.30
CA GLY A 105 -14.09 -5.28 6.98
C GLY A 105 -14.21 -3.81 6.59
N TYR A 106 -13.78 -2.93 7.49
CA TYR A 106 -13.96 -1.48 7.36
C TYR A 106 -12.64 -0.68 7.34
N VAL A 107 -11.52 -1.32 7.73
CA VAL A 107 -10.23 -0.65 7.85
C VAL A 107 -9.34 -0.99 6.67
N MET A 108 -8.91 0.00 5.89
CA MET A 108 -7.96 -0.19 4.79
C MET A 108 -6.67 -0.88 5.24
N CYS A 109 -6.11 -1.71 4.36
CA CYS A 109 -4.80 -2.32 4.59
C CYS A 109 -3.67 -1.28 4.58
N CYS A 110 -2.56 -1.61 5.25
CA CYS A 110 -1.42 -0.69 5.40
C CYS A 110 -0.80 -0.30 4.06
N SER A 111 -0.66 -1.23 3.10
CA SER A 111 -0.15 -0.88 1.76
C SER A 111 -1.05 0.10 1.01
N ASP A 112 -2.36 0.04 1.25
CA ASP A 112 -3.34 0.94 0.62
C ASP A 112 -3.31 2.33 1.25
N LYS A 113 -3.09 2.41 2.56
CA LYS A 113 -2.82 3.68 3.25
C LYS A 113 -1.53 4.34 2.74
N ILE A 114 -0.47 3.57 2.55
CA ILE A 114 0.79 4.07 1.97
C ILE A 114 0.58 4.57 0.54
N ALA A 115 -0.15 3.81 -0.29
CA ALA A 115 -0.46 4.25 -1.66
C ALA A 115 -1.24 5.57 -1.68
N LYS A 116 -2.20 5.72 -0.77
CA LYS A 116 -2.94 6.99 -0.58
C LYS A 116 -2.02 8.13 -0.16
N TRP A 117 -1.08 7.90 0.76
CA TRP A 117 -0.12 8.92 1.16
C TRP A 117 0.84 9.31 0.06
N ASN A 118 1.21 8.37 -0.81
CA ASN A 118 2.04 8.67 -1.97
C ASN A 118 1.30 9.43 -3.06
N SER A 119 -0.04 9.52 -3.05
CA SER A 119 -0.80 10.35 -4.00
C SER A 119 -1.33 11.65 -3.40
N LEU A 120 -1.71 11.63 -2.12
CA LEU A 120 -2.36 12.74 -1.43
C LEU A 120 -1.49 13.41 -0.35
N GLY A 121 -0.30 12.87 -0.11
CA GLY A 121 0.55 13.28 1.01
C GLY A 121 0.09 12.72 2.36
N VAL A 122 1.01 12.72 3.34
CA VAL A 122 0.79 12.16 4.68
C VAL A 122 -0.01 13.08 5.60
N GLN A 123 -0.06 14.38 5.29
CA GLN A 123 -0.59 15.43 6.16
C GLN A 123 -2.11 15.36 6.40
N GLY A 124 -2.84 14.69 5.51
CA GLY A 124 -4.30 14.58 5.59
C GLY A 124 -5.04 15.90 5.31
N ALA A 125 -6.37 15.85 5.39
CA ALA A 125 -7.24 16.94 4.91
C ALA A 125 -7.18 18.21 5.75
N LEU A 126 -7.03 18.08 7.08
CA LEU A 126 -7.02 19.26 7.96
C LEU A 126 -5.75 20.10 7.74
N ILE A 127 -4.59 19.44 7.66
CA ILE A 127 -3.31 20.14 7.48
C ILE A 127 -3.13 20.62 6.04
N SER A 128 -3.78 20.01 5.04
CA SER A 128 -3.68 20.47 3.64
C SER A 128 -4.26 21.87 3.41
N ILE A 129 -5.08 22.39 4.33
CA ILE A 129 -5.55 23.78 4.29
C ILE A 129 -4.40 24.76 4.60
N LEU A 130 -3.42 24.30 5.40
CA LEU A 130 -2.32 25.12 5.90
C LEU A 130 -1.00 24.85 5.16
N ALA A 131 -0.77 23.66 4.63
CA ALA A 131 0.51 23.27 4.04
C ALA A 131 0.34 22.54 2.69
N GLN A 132 1.34 22.67 1.83
CA GLN A 132 1.49 21.86 0.62
C GLN A 132 1.62 20.36 0.97
N PRO A 133 1.29 19.44 0.03
CA PRO A 133 1.36 18.01 0.30
C PRO A 133 2.77 17.57 0.69
N ILE A 134 2.86 16.73 1.72
CA ILE A 134 4.10 16.19 2.25
C ILE A 134 4.18 14.72 1.82
N PHE A 135 5.14 14.38 0.99
CA PHE A 135 5.33 13.03 0.47
C PHE A 135 6.43 12.27 1.21
N ILE A 136 6.34 10.94 1.18
CA ILE A 136 7.37 10.06 1.71
C ILE A 136 8.50 9.98 0.68
N THR A 137 9.72 10.32 1.10
CA THR A 137 10.93 10.25 0.26
C THR A 137 11.40 8.81 0.11
N SER A 138 11.48 8.05 1.21
CA SER A 138 11.84 6.63 1.15
C SER A 138 11.09 5.76 2.15
N ILE A 139 10.95 4.48 1.79
CA ILE A 139 10.30 3.44 2.58
C ILE A 139 11.27 2.28 2.79
N THR A 140 11.61 2.02 4.05
CA THR A 140 12.46 0.91 4.46
C THR A 140 11.61 -0.21 5.06
N VAL A 141 11.77 -1.43 4.55
CA VAL A 141 11.04 -2.62 5.01
C VAL A 141 12.03 -3.62 5.62
N GLY A 142 11.87 -3.96 6.90
CA GLY A 142 12.81 -4.83 7.61
C GLY A 142 12.71 -6.31 7.23
N ARG A 143 11.50 -6.85 7.03
CA ARG A 143 11.29 -8.29 6.75
C ARG A 143 10.29 -8.52 5.64
N LYS A 144 10.40 -9.68 5.00
CA LYS A 144 9.54 -10.12 3.89
C LYS A 144 9.54 -9.15 2.70
N PHE A 145 10.59 -8.33 2.58
CA PHE A 145 10.69 -7.33 1.53
C PHE A 145 10.74 -7.96 0.15
N SER A 146 9.94 -7.42 -0.75
CA SER A 146 10.10 -7.64 -2.18
C SER A 146 9.86 -6.33 -2.92
N ARG A 147 10.93 -5.77 -3.50
CA ARG A 147 10.88 -4.54 -4.28
C ARG A 147 9.70 -4.51 -5.26
N PRO A 148 9.54 -5.46 -6.20
CA PRO A 148 8.44 -5.39 -7.19
C PRO A 148 7.05 -5.43 -6.55
N HIS A 149 6.86 -6.14 -5.43
CA HIS A 149 5.60 -6.11 -4.70
C HIS A 149 5.33 -4.75 -4.04
N CYS A 150 6.35 -4.19 -3.40
CA CYS A 150 6.28 -2.89 -2.76
C CYS A 150 6.04 -1.77 -3.77
N LEU A 151 6.76 -1.75 -4.91
CA LEU A 151 6.56 -0.72 -5.94
C LEU A 151 5.14 -0.78 -6.49
N ARG A 152 4.65 -1.96 -6.88
CA ARG A 152 3.26 -2.16 -7.31
C ARG A 152 2.29 -1.63 -6.27
N ALA A 153 2.43 -2.05 -5.01
CA ALA A 153 1.45 -1.76 -3.97
C ALA A 153 1.50 -0.33 -3.45
N PHE A 154 2.68 0.29 -3.36
CA PHE A 154 2.85 1.62 -2.75
C PHE A 154 2.68 2.76 -3.74
N CYS A 155 2.88 2.55 -5.04
CA CYS A 155 2.79 3.64 -6.01
C CYS A 155 2.36 3.20 -7.42
N CYS A 156 3.03 2.22 -8.05
CA CYS A 156 2.86 1.95 -9.48
C CYS A 156 1.45 1.49 -9.88
N ARG A 157 0.69 0.85 -8.98
CA ARG A 157 -0.71 0.53 -9.29
C ARG A 157 -1.62 1.74 -9.42
N LEU A 158 -1.17 2.90 -8.98
CA LEU A 158 -1.87 4.16 -9.16
C LEU A 158 -1.43 4.89 -10.43
N GLN A 159 -0.50 4.38 -11.24
CA GLN A 159 0.18 5.07 -12.38
C GLN A 159 -0.69 5.89 -13.34
N ASP A 160 -2.00 5.64 -13.41
CA ASP A 160 -2.96 6.36 -14.25
C ASP A 160 -3.65 7.53 -13.52
N PHE A 161 -3.35 7.74 -12.24
CA PHE A 161 -3.80 8.88 -11.46
C PHE A 161 -2.90 10.10 -11.71
N ASN A 162 -3.38 11.02 -12.53
CA ASN A 162 -2.74 12.31 -12.74
C ASN A 162 -3.80 13.40 -12.60
N VAL A 163 -3.62 14.33 -11.65
CA VAL A 163 -4.61 15.42 -11.43
C VAL A 163 -4.73 16.33 -12.64
N SER A 164 -3.67 16.49 -13.44
CA SER A 164 -3.70 17.25 -14.69
C SER A 164 -4.55 16.59 -15.78
N SER A 165 -4.85 15.29 -15.65
CA SER A 165 -5.74 14.58 -16.58
C SER A 165 -7.23 14.84 -16.29
N PHE A 166 -7.57 15.50 -15.17
CA PHE A 166 -8.94 15.79 -14.77
C PHE A 166 -9.15 17.30 -14.68
N PRO A 167 -9.96 17.93 -15.56
CA PRO A 167 -10.15 19.39 -15.58
C PRO A 167 -10.57 19.98 -14.23
N MET A 168 -11.38 19.25 -13.46
CA MET A 168 -11.84 19.66 -12.13
C MET A 168 -10.78 19.57 -11.02
N LEU A 169 -9.63 18.94 -11.27
CA LEU A 169 -8.55 18.75 -10.29
C LEU A 169 -7.29 19.55 -10.65
N GLN A 170 -7.32 20.38 -11.69
CA GLN A 170 -6.13 21.04 -12.22
C GLN A 170 -5.52 22.04 -11.22
N ASP A 171 -6.36 22.67 -10.40
CA ASP A 171 -5.94 23.58 -9.33
C ASP A 171 -5.33 22.85 -8.11
N LEU A 172 -5.40 21.52 -8.08
CA LEU A 172 -4.82 20.69 -7.02
C LEU A 172 -3.36 20.33 -7.30
N GLN A 173 -2.63 21.10 -8.11
CA GLN A 173 -1.17 20.96 -8.10
C GLN A 173 -0.63 21.38 -6.71
N PRO A 174 0.34 20.67 -6.11
CA PRO A 174 1.18 19.61 -6.69
C PRO A 174 0.76 18.17 -6.27
N PHE A 175 -0.53 17.89 -6.06
CA PHE A 175 -0.98 16.53 -5.77
C PHE A 175 -0.75 15.61 -6.99
N GLY A 176 -0.37 14.35 -6.74
CA GLY A 176 0.02 13.42 -7.78
C GLY A 176 0.76 12.22 -7.22
N ILE A 177 1.03 11.22 -8.06
CA ILE A 177 1.73 10.01 -7.62
C ILE A 177 3.20 10.34 -7.36
N HIS A 178 3.62 10.11 -6.13
CA HIS A 178 5.01 10.12 -5.72
C HIS A 178 5.56 8.69 -5.68
N HIS A 179 6.75 8.51 -6.24
CA HIS A 179 7.46 7.23 -6.25
C HIS A 179 8.58 7.27 -5.20
N PRO A 180 8.35 6.76 -3.98
CA PRO A 180 9.40 6.74 -2.96
C PRO A 180 10.48 5.71 -3.32
N SER A 181 11.72 5.97 -2.91
CA SER A 181 12.75 4.93 -2.90
C SER A 181 12.34 3.82 -1.93
N VAL A 182 12.36 2.55 -2.36
CA VAL A 182 11.98 1.43 -1.51
C VAL A 182 13.14 0.47 -1.33
N MET A 183 13.51 0.22 -0.07
CA MET A 183 14.68 -0.57 0.29
C MET A 183 14.41 -1.56 1.43
N CYS A 184 15.34 -2.49 1.59
CA CYS A 184 15.39 -3.42 2.71
C CYS A 184 16.51 -3.01 3.67
N THR A 185 16.33 -3.27 4.96
CA THR A 185 17.43 -3.18 5.93
C THR A 185 17.73 -4.56 6.49
N GLN A 186 19.02 -4.86 6.66
CA GLN A 186 19.49 -6.04 7.39
C GLN A 186 19.65 -5.77 8.89
N VAL A 187 19.56 -4.50 9.31
CA VAL A 187 19.62 -4.12 10.71
C VAL A 187 18.29 -4.51 11.36
N LYS A 188 18.35 -5.51 12.24
CA LYS A 188 17.22 -5.85 13.10
C LYS A 188 17.09 -4.74 14.14
N LEU A 189 16.07 -3.90 14.01
CA LEU A 189 15.74 -2.88 15.01
C LEU A 189 14.92 -3.42 16.18
N ASP A 190 14.54 -4.70 16.12
CA ASP A 190 13.81 -5.42 17.17
C ASP A 190 14.68 -6.57 17.66
N GLU A 191 15.34 -6.36 18.81
CA GLU A 191 16.04 -7.40 19.58
C GLU A 191 15.14 -7.98 20.68
N GLY A 192 13.86 -7.61 20.71
CA GLY A 192 12.93 -8.03 21.75
C GLY A 192 12.74 -9.54 21.77
N VAL A 193 13.04 -10.17 22.91
CA VAL A 193 12.63 -11.55 23.20
C VAL A 193 11.14 -11.54 23.48
N ILE A 194 10.33 -12.02 22.53
CA ILE A 194 8.89 -12.25 22.76
C ILE A 194 8.79 -13.51 23.61
N PHE A 195 8.58 -13.35 24.92
CA PHE A 195 8.14 -14.45 25.77
C PHE A 195 6.70 -14.80 25.38
N THR A 196 6.54 -15.83 24.54
CA THR A 196 5.25 -16.49 24.39
C THR A 196 4.96 -17.19 25.70
N GLY A 197 4.26 -16.52 26.62
CA GLY A 197 3.78 -17.15 27.84
C GLY A 197 2.98 -18.38 27.45
N THR A 198 3.49 -19.57 27.78
CA THR A 198 2.70 -20.79 27.79
C THR A 198 1.66 -20.59 28.88
N GLY A 199 0.45 -20.16 28.49
CA GLY A 199 -0.70 -20.14 29.36
C GLY A 199 -1.04 -21.57 29.76
N GLY A 200 -0.53 -22.00 30.91
CA GLY A 200 -1.03 -23.15 31.65
C GLY A 200 -2.18 -22.71 32.54
N GLY A 201 -3.35 -23.27 32.28
CA GLY A 201 -4.59 -23.15 33.05
C GLY A 201 -5.60 -24.13 32.49
#